data_AF-A0A1X6WJF5-F1
#
_entry.id   AF-A0A1X6WJF5-F1
#
_cell.length_a   1.000
_cell.length_b   1.000
_cell.length_c   1.000
_cell.angle_alpha   90.00
_cell.angle_beta   90.00
_cell.angle_gamma   90.00
#
_symmetry.space_group_name_H-M   'P 1'
#
loop_
_entity.id
_entity.type
_entity.pdbx_description
1 polymer ?
#
loop_
_entity_poly.entity_id
_entity_poly.type
_entity_poly.pdbx_seq_one_letter_code
_entity_poly.pdbx_strand_id
1 'polypeptide(L)'
;EQGSIGKYKINFITRLLTLIIAFGQGLASIIRSQLFDVAQQKILVLQVVFFLVVGSFICIWLSDLITNKGIGNGVSIFIVISISENLSKSFKSLLSNDAFFSTSQKILVLLSFLILLILTIILCSSYLKIPISYATYKRNDTIQNHIPLKINTSGILPIILANTFLNIFPTIGAFLSNDNYFKKFIIQLQESQYYYLGLGFFIYLLLILLFSFFSVFIMLDPYDIANHLSKQDAY
;
A
#
# COMPACT_ATOMS: atom_id res chain seq x y z
N GLU A 1 24.64 -0.37 11.24
CA GLU A 1 25.79 -0.62 12.13
C GLU A 1 25.51 -0.57 13.65
N GLN A 2 24.35 -0.11 14.14
CA GLN A 2 24.08 -0.03 15.61
C GLN A 2 23.22 -1.18 16.19
N GLY A 3 23.16 -2.34 15.54
CA GLY A 3 22.46 -3.53 16.05
C GLY A 3 20.97 -3.29 16.40
N SER A 4 20.51 -3.88 17.51
CA SER A 4 19.12 -3.78 18.02
C SER A 4 18.74 -2.37 18.50
N ILE A 5 19.70 -1.64 19.08
CA ILE A 5 19.50 -0.29 19.63
C ILE A 5 19.23 0.71 18.50
N GLY A 6 19.94 0.58 17.36
CA GLY A 6 19.68 1.40 16.18
C GLY A 6 18.27 1.19 15.61
N LYS A 7 17.80 -0.06 15.57
CA LYS A 7 16.43 -0.39 15.13
C LYS A 7 15.37 0.26 16.02
N TYR A 8 15.59 0.27 17.34
CA TYR A 8 14.68 0.93 18.28
C TYR A 8 14.59 2.45 18.03
N LYS A 9 15.74 3.11 17.84
CA LYS A 9 15.79 4.57 17.59
C LYS A 9 15.07 4.95 16.29
N ILE A 10 15.30 4.19 15.21
CA ILE A 10 14.62 4.39 13.93
C ILE A 10 13.11 4.19 14.11
N ASN A 11 12.69 3.12 14.78
CA ASN A 11 11.27 2.86 15.03
C ASN A 11 10.60 3.98 15.83
N PHE A 12 11.28 4.54 16.83
CA PHE A 12 10.77 5.67 17.61
C PHE A 12 10.55 6.91 16.73
N ILE A 13 11.54 7.26 15.92
CA ILE A 13 11.46 8.39 14.98
C ILE A 13 10.32 8.17 13.99
N THR A 14 10.20 6.97 13.42
CA THR A 14 9.12 6.63 12.50
C THR A 14 7.76 6.79 13.14
N ARG A 15 7.57 6.31 14.39
CA ARG A 15 6.29 6.47 15.12
C ARG A 15 5.95 7.92 15.40
N LEU A 16 6.94 8.74 15.74
CA LEU A 16 6.75 10.17 15.96
C LEU A 16 6.34 10.88 14.65
N LEU A 17 6.97 10.54 13.54
CA LEU A 17 6.58 11.03 12.22
C LEU A 17 5.16 10.59 11.85
N THR A 18 4.80 9.33 12.11
CA THR A 18 3.46 8.80 11.88
C THR A 18 2.41 9.56 12.70
N LEU A 19 2.73 9.97 13.92
CA LEU A 19 1.81 10.75 14.76
C LEU A 19 1.46 12.10 14.14
N ILE A 20 2.46 12.83 13.64
CA ILE A 20 2.27 14.13 13.00
C ILE A 20 1.43 13.97 11.72
N ILE A 21 1.75 12.95 10.91
CA ILE A 21 1.02 12.67 9.67
C ILE A 21 -0.42 12.27 9.96
N ALA A 22 -0.65 11.41 10.95
CA ALA A 22 -1.99 10.96 11.34
C ALA A 22 -2.86 12.12 11.82
N PHE A 23 -2.29 13.05 12.59
CA PHE A 23 -3.02 14.25 13.03
C PHE A 23 -3.41 15.15 11.86
N GLY A 24 -2.47 15.40 10.93
CA GLY A 24 -2.74 16.20 9.72
C GLY A 24 -3.80 15.56 8.81
N GLN A 25 -3.70 14.25 8.57
CA GLN A 25 -4.69 13.52 7.77
C GLN A 25 -6.05 13.42 8.47
N GLY A 26 -6.07 13.26 9.81
CA GLY A 26 -7.30 13.25 10.60
C GLY A 26 -8.06 14.56 10.48
N LEU A 27 -7.38 15.70 10.64
CA LEU A 27 -7.97 17.03 10.45
C LEU A 27 -8.50 17.22 9.02
N ALA A 28 -7.69 16.89 8.01
CA ALA A 28 -8.11 17.04 6.61
C ALA A 28 -9.33 16.17 6.27
N SER A 29 -9.42 14.96 6.85
CA SER A 29 -10.55 14.06 6.65
C SER A 29 -11.85 14.66 7.20
N ILE A 30 -11.81 15.28 8.38
CA ILE A 30 -12.97 15.96 8.97
C ILE A 30 -13.38 17.20 8.16
N ILE A 31 -12.42 18.00 7.71
CA ILE A 31 -12.72 19.18 6.89
C ILE A 31 -13.36 18.75 5.57
N ARG A 32 -12.88 17.67 4.97
CA ARG A 32 -13.42 17.14 3.70
C ARG A 32 -14.79 16.50 3.87
N SER A 33 -15.09 15.88 5.00
CA SER A 33 -16.38 15.23 5.21
C SER A 33 -17.54 16.22 5.31
N GLN A 34 -17.26 17.50 5.58
CA GLN A 34 -18.25 18.57 5.75
C GLN A 34 -19.33 18.26 6.81
N LEU A 35 -19.11 17.23 7.64
CA LEU A 35 -20.06 16.78 8.67
C LEU A 35 -20.13 17.73 9.86
N PHE A 36 -19.05 18.50 10.09
CA PHE A 36 -18.92 19.43 11.20
C PHE A 36 -18.56 20.82 10.70
N ASP A 37 -19.20 21.84 11.27
CA ASP A 37 -18.85 23.22 10.98
C ASP A 37 -17.61 23.62 11.81
N VAL A 38 -16.45 23.56 11.15
CA VAL A 38 -15.12 23.73 11.75
C VAL A 38 -14.98 25.12 12.41
N ALA A 39 -15.72 26.12 11.93
CA ALA A 39 -15.67 27.48 12.47
C ALA A 39 -16.32 27.57 13.85
N GLN A 40 -17.43 26.85 14.08
CA GLN A 40 -18.22 26.92 15.32
C GLN A 40 -17.82 25.84 16.34
N GLN A 41 -17.35 24.67 15.89
CA GLN A 41 -17.16 23.49 16.73
C GLN A 41 -15.68 23.06 16.87
N LYS A 42 -14.76 24.01 17.05
CA LYS A 42 -13.31 23.74 17.12
C LYS A 42 -12.92 22.73 18.20
N ILE A 43 -13.54 22.80 19.38
CA ILE A 43 -13.25 21.88 20.50
C ILE A 43 -13.66 20.44 20.16
N LEU A 44 -14.80 20.28 19.49
CA LEU A 44 -15.35 18.98 19.11
C LEU A 44 -14.50 18.36 18.00
N VAL A 45 -14.11 19.15 17.00
CA VAL A 45 -13.20 18.71 15.93
C VAL A 45 -11.88 18.20 16.53
N LEU A 46 -11.28 18.94 17.47
CA LEU A 46 -10.04 18.52 18.12
C LEU A 46 -10.21 17.20 18.89
N GLN A 47 -11.33 17.03 19.61
CA GLN A 47 -11.65 15.79 20.32
C GLN A 47 -11.80 14.61 19.35
N VAL A 48 -12.53 14.79 18.24
CA VAL A 48 -12.72 13.73 17.24
C VAL A 48 -11.40 13.34 16.59
N VAL A 49 -10.55 14.30 16.21
CA VAL A 49 -9.20 14.01 15.69
C VAL A 49 -8.37 13.26 16.72
N PHE A 50 -8.41 13.68 17.99
CA PHE A 50 -7.68 13.00 19.05
C PHE A 50 -8.11 11.53 19.15
N PHE A 51 -9.40 11.23 19.20
CA PHE A 51 -9.90 9.85 19.24
C PHE A 51 -9.56 9.05 17.96
N LEU A 52 -9.59 9.67 16.79
CA LEU A 52 -9.16 9.04 15.53
C LEU A 52 -7.69 8.65 15.57
N VAL A 53 -6.82 9.56 16.01
CA VAL A 53 -5.37 9.30 16.12
C VAL A 53 -5.12 8.22 17.18
N VAL A 54 -5.74 8.32 18.35
CA VAL A 54 -5.62 7.28 19.40
C VAL A 54 -6.08 5.92 18.88
N GLY A 55 -7.21 5.85 18.19
CA GLY A 55 -7.69 4.61 17.54
C GLY A 55 -6.70 4.04 16.54
N SER A 56 -6.08 4.89 15.71
CA SER A 56 -5.04 4.48 14.77
C SER A 56 -3.80 3.90 15.47
N PHE A 57 -3.34 4.52 16.55
CA PHE A 57 -2.21 4.00 17.34
C PHE A 57 -2.53 2.70 18.07
N ILE A 58 -3.77 2.52 18.53
CA ILE A 58 -4.24 1.23 19.07
C ILE A 58 -4.17 0.15 17.99
N CYS A 59 -4.57 0.46 16.75
CA CYS A 59 -4.43 -0.48 15.62
C CYS A 59 -2.97 -0.82 15.31
N ILE A 60 -2.06 0.16 15.35
CA ILE A 60 -0.62 -0.08 15.16
C ILE A 60 -0.09 -0.98 16.28
N TRP A 61 -0.42 -0.68 17.53
CA TRP A 61 -0.02 -1.52 18.67
C TRP A 61 -0.54 -2.95 18.56
N LEU A 62 -1.80 -3.12 18.15
CA LEU A 62 -2.38 -4.45 17.91
C LEU A 62 -1.69 -5.16 16.73
N SER A 63 -1.30 -4.44 15.69
CA SER A 63 -0.51 -4.96 14.56
C SER A 63 0.86 -5.48 15.03
N ASP A 64 1.53 -4.75 15.92
CA ASP A 64 2.80 -5.17 16.50
C ASP A 64 2.64 -6.45 17.33
N LEU A 65 1.56 -6.54 18.12
CA LEU A 65 1.26 -7.75 18.90
C LEU A 65 1.03 -8.98 18.02
N ILE A 66 0.29 -8.83 16.91
CA ILE A 66 0.08 -9.91 15.94
C ILE A 66 1.42 -10.36 15.34
N THR A 67 2.26 -9.39 14.99
CA THR A 67 3.60 -9.65 14.44
C THR A 67 4.49 -10.39 15.44
N ASN A 68 4.47 -9.98 16.72
CA ASN A 68 5.23 -10.63 17.79
C ASN A 68 4.74 -12.05 18.10
N LYS A 69 3.46 -12.34 17.87
CA LYS A 69 2.90 -13.70 17.99
C LYS A 69 3.22 -14.60 16.79
N GLY A 70 3.90 -14.07 15.76
CA GLY A 70 4.40 -14.85 14.62
C GLY A 70 3.37 -15.13 13.51
N ILE A 71 2.20 -14.48 13.52
CA ILE A 71 1.13 -14.69 12.52
C ILE A 71 1.37 -13.80 11.28
N GLY A 72 2.62 -13.73 10.80
CA GLY A 72 3.02 -12.86 9.69
C GLY A 72 3.14 -11.38 10.08
N ASN A 73 2.99 -10.48 9.10
CA ASN A 73 3.09 -9.03 9.31
C ASN A 73 1.71 -8.46 9.71
N GLY A 74 1.55 -8.03 10.95
CA GLY A 74 0.27 -7.58 11.49
C GLY A 74 -0.33 -6.39 10.74
N VAL A 75 0.49 -5.44 10.27
CA VAL A 75 -0.01 -4.29 9.49
C VAL A 75 -0.62 -4.75 8.17
N SER A 76 0.00 -5.75 7.51
CA SER A 76 -0.52 -6.31 6.27
C SER A 76 -1.86 -7.03 6.46
N ILE A 77 -2.06 -7.71 7.60
CA ILE A 77 -3.34 -8.34 7.94
C ILE A 77 -4.45 -7.29 8.02
N PHE A 78 -4.21 -6.15 8.69
CA PHE A 78 -5.23 -5.09 8.79
C PHE A 78 -5.63 -4.55 7.42
N ILE A 79 -4.64 -4.32 6.54
CA ILE A 79 -4.91 -3.85 5.17
C ILE A 79 -5.78 -4.87 4.41
N VAL A 80 -5.49 -6.16 4.54
CA VAL A 80 -6.29 -7.23 3.92
C VAL A 80 -7.72 -7.23 4.43
N ILE A 81 -7.93 -7.06 5.75
CA ILE A 81 -9.26 -7.00 6.35
C ILE A 81 -10.06 -5.82 5.79
N SER A 82 -9.44 -4.63 5.72
CA SER A 82 -10.10 -3.43 5.17
C SER A 82 -10.49 -3.59 3.70
N ILE A 83 -9.62 -4.20 2.89
CA ILE A 83 -9.92 -4.46 1.47
C ILE A 83 -11.02 -5.52 1.33
N SER A 84 -11.00 -6.56 2.18
CA SER A 84 -12.00 -7.63 2.17
C SER A 84 -13.42 -7.11 2.47
N GLU A 85 -13.55 -6.14 3.38
CA GLU A 85 -14.84 -5.50 3.66
C GLU A 85 -15.40 -4.79 2.43
N ASN A 86 -14.57 -4.01 1.74
CA ASN A 86 -14.96 -3.31 0.51
C ASN A 86 -15.31 -4.30 -0.59
N LEU A 87 -14.53 -5.38 -0.74
CA LEU A 87 -14.83 -6.46 -1.68
C LEU A 87 -16.21 -7.07 -1.41
N SER A 88 -16.53 -7.37 -0.15
CA SER A 88 -17.84 -7.91 0.25
C SER A 88 -18.98 -6.95 -0.10
N LYS A 89 -18.81 -5.65 0.17
CA LYS A 89 -19.80 -4.61 -0.20
C LYS A 89 -20.01 -4.56 -1.71
N SER A 90 -18.94 -4.60 -2.51
CA SER A 90 -19.04 -4.63 -3.97
C SER A 90 -19.76 -5.87 -4.48
N PHE A 91 -19.49 -7.06 -3.92
CA PHE A 91 -20.23 -8.28 -4.28
C PHE A 91 -21.72 -8.17 -3.95
N LYS A 92 -22.06 -7.68 -2.74
CA LYS A 92 -23.46 -7.47 -2.35
C LYS A 92 -24.18 -6.50 -3.29
N SER A 93 -23.51 -5.42 -3.70
CA SER A 93 -24.05 -4.46 -4.67
C SER A 93 -24.19 -5.03 -6.10
N LEU A 94 -23.38 -6.01 -6.49
CA LEU A 94 -23.55 -6.70 -7.78
C LEU A 94 -24.72 -7.69 -7.74
N LEU A 95 -24.91 -8.36 -6.60
CA LEU A 95 -25.97 -9.33 -6.36
C LEU A 95 -27.32 -8.68 -6.07
N SER A 96 -27.37 -7.43 -5.59
CA SER A 96 -28.63 -6.72 -5.39
C SER A 96 -29.39 -6.57 -6.71
N ASN A 97 -30.71 -6.66 -6.63
CA ASN A 97 -31.62 -6.53 -7.78
C ASN A 97 -31.80 -5.07 -8.23
N ASP A 98 -30.76 -4.25 -8.09
CA ASP A 98 -30.78 -2.90 -8.60
C ASP A 98 -30.68 -2.96 -10.13
N ALA A 99 -31.58 -2.24 -10.81
CA ALA A 99 -31.81 -2.28 -12.26
C ALA A 99 -30.62 -1.80 -13.13
N PHE A 100 -29.44 -1.58 -12.54
CA PHE A 100 -28.25 -1.05 -13.21
C PHE A 100 -27.55 -2.08 -14.11
N PHE A 101 -27.65 -3.38 -13.82
CA PHE A 101 -27.00 -4.43 -14.60
C PHE A 101 -27.96 -5.55 -14.98
N SER A 102 -27.96 -5.92 -16.26
CA SER A 102 -28.64 -7.13 -16.73
C SER A 102 -27.97 -8.38 -16.15
N THR A 103 -28.71 -9.49 -16.07
CA THR A 103 -28.17 -10.77 -15.59
C THR A 103 -26.93 -11.20 -16.37
N SER A 104 -26.90 -10.95 -17.69
CA SER A 104 -25.73 -11.26 -18.53
C SER A 104 -24.50 -10.41 -18.19
N GLN A 105 -24.68 -9.13 -17.88
CA GLN A 105 -23.59 -8.25 -17.46
C GLN A 105 -23.01 -8.67 -16.10
N LYS A 106 -23.85 -9.07 -15.15
CA LYS A 106 -23.41 -9.57 -13.84
C LYS A 106 -22.52 -10.81 -13.98
N ILE A 107 -22.93 -11.75 -14.83
CA ILE A 107 -22.16 -12.97 -15.13
C ILE A 107 -20.81 -12.60 -15.78
N LEU A 108 -20.80 -11.66 -16.73
CA LEU A 108 -19.58 -11.21 -17.40
C LEU A 108 -18.58 -10.60 -16.41
N VAL A 109 -19.05 -9.75 -15.49
CA VAL A 109 -18.22 -9.12 -14.44
C VAL A 109 -17.61 -10.18 -13.53
N LEU A 110 -18.41 -11.15 -13.08
CA LEU A 110 -17.93 -12.22 -12.21
C LEU A 110 -16.91 -13.12 -12.91
N LEU A 111 -17.13 -13.44 -14.19
CA LEU A 111 -16.19 -14.19 -15.01
C LEU A 111 -14.88 -13.42 -15.22
N SER A 112 -14.95 -12.12 -15.52
CA SER A 112 -13.78 -11.25 -15.66
C SER A 112 -12.97 -11.17 -14.36
N PHE A 113 -13.64 -11.01 -13.21
CA PHE A 113 -13.00 -11.03 -11.91
C PHE A 113 -12.25 -12.34 -11.66
N LEU A 114 -12.87 -13.48 -11.97
CA LEU A 114 -12.25 -14.80 -11.79
C LEU A 114 -11.03 -14.98 -12.71
N ILE A 115 -11.10 -14.53 -13.97
CA ILE A 115 -9.97 -14.56 -14.90
C ILE A 115 -8.79 -13.71 -14.38
N LEU A 116 -9.08 -12.51 -13.89
CA LEU A 116 -8.06 -11.58 -13.37
C LEU A 116 -7.43 -12.11 -12.08
N LEU A 117 -8.22 -12.75 -11.23
CA LEU A 117 -7.74 -13.38 -10.00
C LEU A 117 -6.77 -14.52 -10.33
N ILE A 118 -7.12 -15.43 -11.25
CA ILE A 118 -6.24 -16.52 -11.68
C ILE A 118 -4.94 -15.96 -12.28
N LEU A 119 -5.04 -14.97 -13.17
CA LEU A 119 -3.87 -14.34 -13.77
C LEU A 119 -2.95 -13.73 -12.70
N THR A 120 -3.54 -13.08 -11.70
CA THR A 120 -2.81 -12.48 -10.57
C THR A 120 -2.10 -13.55 -9.74
N ILE A 121 -2.75 -14.69 -9.46
CA ILE A 121 -2.13 -15.79 -8.71
C ILE A 121 -0.93 -16.36 -9.47
N ILE A 122 -1.06 -16.56 -10.79
CA ILE A 122 0.03 -17.06 -11.63
C ILE A 122 1.21 -16.09 -11.60
N LEU A 123 0.97 -14.80 -11.78
CA LEU A 123 2.01 -13.77 -11.74
C LEU A 123 2.70 -13.68 -10.37
N CYS A 124 1.93 -13.73 -9.28
CA CYS A 124 2.46 -13.67 -7.92
C CYS A 124 3.24 -14.93 -7.52
N SER A 125 2.87 -16.10 -8.04
CA SER A 125 3.54 -17.37 -7.75
C SER A 125 4.77 -17.60 -8.63
N SER A 126 4.98 -16.77 -9.66
CA SER A 126 6.07 -16.93 -10.59
C SER A 126 7.38 -16.38 -10.01
N TYR A 127 8.45 -17.17 -10.16
CA TYR A 127 9.79 -16.82 -9.75
C TYR A 127 10.79 -17.18 -10.85
N LEU A 128 11.74 -16.29 -11.06
CA LEU A 128 12.89 -16.48 -11.93
C LEU A 128 13.97 -17.19 -11.12
N LYS A 129 14.37 -18.37 -11.59
CA LYS A 129 15.44 -19.17 -10.97
C LYS A 129 16.78 -18.73 -11.54
N ILE A 130 17.62 -18.09 -10.74
CA ILE A 130 19.02 -17.83 -11.10
C ILE A 130 19.87 -18.99 -10.58
N PRO A 131 20.49 -19.81 -11.44
CA PRO A 131 21.36 -20.89 -10.99
C PRO A 131 22.61 -20.32 -10.31
N ILE A 132 23.02 -20.91 -9.19
CA ILE A 132 24.25 -20.59 -8.47
C ILE A 132 25.04 -21.86 -8.19
N SER A 133 26.37 -21.74 -8.23
CA SER A 133 27.30 -22.81 -7.90
C SER A 133 28.15 -22.42 -6.71
N TYR A 134 28.16 -23.24 -5.67
CA TYR A 134 29.07 -23.06 -4.53
C TYR A 134 30.36 -23.82 -4.79
N ALA A 135 31.51 -23.17 -4.61
CA ALA A 135 32.80 -23.81 -4.68
C ALA A 135 33.06 -24.67 -3.42
N THR A 136 32.40 -25.82 -3.31
CA THR A 136 32.67 -26.77 -2.19
C THR A 136 33.77 -27.76 -2.56
N TYR A 137 34.57 -28.15 -1.56
CA TYR A 137 35.74 -29.03 -1.71
C TYR A 137 35.43 -30.50 -2.06
N LYS A 138 34.16 -30.91 -2.13
CA LYS A 138 33.76 -32.29 -2.42
C LYS A 138 33.25 -32.42 -3.86
N ARG A 139 34.07 -33.06 -4.70
CA ARG A 139 33.65 -33.66 -5.98
C ARG A 139 32.44 -34.56 -5.74
N ASN A 140 31.40 -34.40 -6.55
CA ASN A 140 30.17 -35.20 -6.62
C ASN A 140 29.08 -34.81 -5.61
N ASP A 141 28.48 -33.65 -5.84
CA ASP A 141 27.13 -33.58 -6.39
C ASP A 141 26.90 -32.12 -6.78
N THR A 142 26.65 -31.84 -8.06
CA THR A 142 26.16 -30.53 -8.48
C THR A 142 24.73 -30.39 -7.97
N ILE A 143 24.56 -30.10 -6.69
CA ILE A 143 23.28 -29.65 -6.16
C ILE A 143 23.01 -28.34 -6.88
N GLN A 144 22.10 -28.37 -7.87
CA GLN A 144 21.67 -27.18 -8.61
C GLN A 144 20.95 -26.25 -7.65
N ASN A 145 21.73 -25.41 -6.97
CA ASN A 145 21.22 -24.37 -6.13
C ASN A 145 20.75 -23.22 -7.03
N HIS A 146 19.65 -22.58 -6.65
CA HIS A 146 19.15 -21.42 -7.36
C HIS A 146 18.67 -20.38 -6.37
N ILE A 147 18.84 -19.11 -6.74
CA ILE A 147 18.22 -18.00 -6.05
C ILE A 147 16.87 -17.76 -6.71
N PRO A 148 15.74 -17.97 -6.01
CA PRO A 148 14.43 -17.64 -6.53
C PRO A 148 14.22 -16.12 -6.43
N LEU A 149 14.28 -15.43 -7.56
CA LEU A 149 13.83 -14.04 -7.65
C LEU A 149 12.36 -14.00 -8.01
N LYS A 150 11.51 -13.51 -7.12
CA LYS A 150 10.10 -13.32 -7.46
C LYS A 150 9.96 -12.31 -8.60
N ILE A 151 9.06 -12.55 -9.55
CA ILE A 151 8.81 -11.58 -10.63
C ILE A 151 8.17 -10.30 -10.06
N ASN A 152 7.26 -10.47 -9.09
CA ASN A 152 6.69 -9.36 -8.33
C ASN A 152 7.39 -9.23 -6.96
N THR A 153 8.62 -8.75 -6.95
CA THR A 153 9.38 -8.52 -5.70
C THR A 153 8.76 -7.45 -4.81
N SER A 154 8.18 -6.42 -5.41
CA SER A 154 7.62 -5.28 -4.67
C SER A 154 6.22 -5.54 -4.09
N GLY A 155 5.52 -6.55 -4.59
CA GLY A 155 4.21 -6.94 -4.10
C GLY A 155 3.18 -5.83 -4.29
N ILE A 156 2.59 -5.37 -3.19
CA ILE A 156 1.53 -4.35 -3.18
C ILE A 156 2.04 -2.97 -2.73
N LEU A 157 3.32 -2.84 -2.38
CA LEU A 157 3.89 -1.58 -1.92
C LEU A 157 3.77 -0.43 -2.95
N PRO A 158 4.00 -0.64 -4.26
CA PRO A 158 3.98 0.45 -5.24
C PRO A 158 2.64 1.17 -5.32
N ILE A 159 1.55 0.41 -5.37
CA ILE A 159 0.20 0.94 -5.49
C ILE A 159 -0.22 1.69 -4.21
N ILE A 160 0.22 1.22 -3.04
CA ILE A 160 -0.02 1.89 -1.75
C ILE A 160 0.76 3.21 -1.69
N LEU A 161 2.02 3.22 -2.11
CA LEU A 161 2.84 4.44 -2.17
C LEU A 161 2.25 5.47 -3.14
N ALA A 162 1.80 5.03 -4.32
CA ALA A 162 1.15 5.90 -5.29
C ALA A 162 -0.12 6.54 -4.71
N ASN A 163 -0.98 5.75 -4.08
CA ASN A 163 -2.23 6.25 -3.50
C ASN A 163 -1.98 7.17 -2.29
N THR A 164 -1.05 6.82 -1.40
CA THR A 164 -0.70 7.67 -0.25
C THR A 164 -0.08 8.99 -0.70
N PHE A 165 0.78 8.98 -1.73
CA PHE A 165 1.37 10.19 -2.30
C PHE A 165 0.30 11.10 -2.92
N LEU A 166 -0.60 10.55 -3.75
CA LEU A 166 -1.68 11.34 -4.33
C LEU A 166 -2.64 11.91 -3.28
N ASN A 167 -2.86 11.21 -2.17
CA ASN A 167 -3.72 11.68 -1.08
C ASN A 167 -3.12 12.83 -0.26
N ILE A 168 -1.83 13.15 -0.42
CA ILE A 168 -1.22 14.32 0.25
C ILE A 168 -1.80 15.63 -0.32
N PHE A 169 -1.98 15.72 -1.64
CA PHE A 169 -2.54 16.91 -2.29
C PHE A 169 -3.93 17.32 -1.79
N PRO A 170 -4.95 16.44 -1.75
CA PRO A 170 -6.26 16.78 -1.19
C PRO A 170 -6.21 17.01 0.32
N THR A 171 -5.28 16.38 1.04
CA THR A 171 -5.06 16.64 2.47
C THR A 171 -4.65 18.11 2.67
N ILE A 172 -3.74 18.63 1.84
CA ILE A 172 -3.35 20.04 1.86
C ILE A 172 -4.50 20.92 1.35
N GLY A 173 -5.14 20.53 0.25
CA GLY A 173 -6.28 21.21 -0.37
C GLY A 173 -7.47 21.42 0.56
N ALA A 174 -7.64 20.54 1.55
CA ALA A 174 -8.69 20.68 2.57
C ALA A 174 -8.55 21.97 3.38
N PHE A 175 -7.34 22.45 3.62
CA PHE A 175 -7.07 23.68 4.38
C PHE A 175 -7.13 24.96 3.54
N LEU A 176 -7.24 24.85 2.21
CA LEU A 176 -7.34 25.99 1.31
C LEU A 176 -8.79 26.46 1.15
N SER A 177 -8.98 27.77 0.96
CA SER A 177 -10.26 28.38 0.58
C SER A 177 -10.79 27.83 -0.75
N ASN A 178 -12.12 27.80 -0.91
CA ASN A 178 -12.80 27.27 -2.11
C ASN A 178 -12.46 28.03 -3.40
N ASP A 179 -12.07 29.30 -3.29
CA ASP A 179 -11.74 30.13 -4.45
C ASP A 179 -10.32 29.92 -4.98
N ASN A 180 -9.48 29.16 -4.27
CA ASN A 180 -8.13 28.89 -4.71
C ASN A 180 -8.11 27.98 -5.95
N TYR A 181 -7.48 28.47 -7.03
CA TYR A 181 -7.26 27.70 -8.26
C TYR A 181 -6.59 26.35 -7.99
N PHE A 182 -5.67 26.28 -7.02
CA PHE A 182 -5.00 25.05 -6.63
C PHE A 182 -5.97 23.99 -6.06
N LYS A 183 -6.97 24.42 -5.27
CA LYS A 183 -7.98 23.50 -4.72
C LYS A 183 -8.90 22.95 -5.81
N LYS A 184 -9.32 23.80 -6.75
CA LYS A 184 -10.13 23.39 -7.92
C LYS A 184 -9.37 22.39 -8.79
N PHE A 185 -8.08 22.62 -9.02
CA PHE A 185 -7.22 21.70 -9.74
C PHE A 185 -7.09 20.34 -9.04
N ILE A 186 -6.91 20.33 -7.70
CA ILE A 186 -6.85 19.07 -6.93
C ILE A 186 -8.17 18.28 -7.03
N ILE A 187 -9.32 18.95 -6.89
CA ILE A 187 -10.63 18.28 -6.98
C ILE A 187 -10.79 17.66 -8.37
N GLN A 188 -10.46 18.42 -9.43
CA GLN A 188 -10.52 17.92 -10.81
C GLN A 188 -9.56 16.74 -11.04
N LEU A 189 -8.35 16.79 -10.48
CA LEU A 189 -7.41 15.68 -10.52
C LEU A 189 -7.99 14.41 -9.87
N GLN A 190 -8.62 14.54 -8.69
CA GLN A 190 -9.23 13.39 -7.99
C GLN A 190 -10.42 12.80 -8.74
N GLU A 191 -11.31 13.63 -9.28
CA GLU A 191 -12.46 13.15 -10.05
C GLU A 191 -12.00 12.42 -11.33
N SER A 192 -10.98 12.99 -12.00
CA SER A 192 -10.38 12.41 -13.21
C SER A 192 -9.54 11.15 -12.96
N GLN A 193 -9.31 10.76 -11.70
CA GLN A 193 -8.65 9.49 -11.35
C GLN A 193 -9.59 8.29 -11.50
N TYR A 194 -10.88 8.45 -11.18
CA TYR A 194 -11.82 7.32 -11.04
C TYR A 194 -12.86 7.23 -12.16
N TYR A 195 -13.33 8.35 -12.70
CA TYR A 195 -14.50 8.37 -13.58
C TYR A 195 -14.20 8.55 -15.07
N TYR A 196 -13.00 9.04 -15.42
CA TYR A 196 -12.61 9.31 -16.80
C TYR A 196 -11.14 8.92 -17.04
N LEU A 197 -10.80 8.54 -18.28
CA LEU A 197 -9.40 8.45 -18.76
C LEU A 197 -8.77 9.86 -18.85
N GLY A 198 -8.86 10.63 -17.76
CA GLY A 198 -8.39 12.00 -17.66
C GLY A 198 -6.96 12.07 -17.12
N LEU A 199 -6.51 13.30 -16.89
CA LEU A 199 -5.14 13.57 -16.45
C LEU A 199 -4.77 12.83 -15.15
N GLY A 200 -5.71 12.73 -14.20
CA GLY A 200 -5.51 12.05 -12.92
C GLY A 200 -5.23 10.56 -13.07
N PHE A 201 -5.91 9.87 -13.99
CA PHE A 201 -5.65 8.45 -14.29
C PHE A 201 -4.22 8.24 -14.81
N PHE A 202 -3.79 9.05 -15.79
CA PHE A 202 -2.44 8.93 -16.35
C PHE A 202 -1.35 9.28 -15.33
N ILE A 203 -1.57 10.31 -14.52
CA ILE A 203 -0.67 10.65 -13.40
C ILE A 203 -0.58 9.50 -12.40
N TYR A 204 -1.71 8.90 -12.04
CA TYR A 204 -1.72 7.78 -11.10
C TYR A 204 -0.98 6.57 -11.67
N LEU A 205 -1.20 6.23 -12.95
CA LEU A 205 -0.50 5.15 -13.64
C LEU A 205 1.01 5.41 -13.70
N LEU A 206 1.42 6.62 -14.05
CA LEU A 206 2.83 7.02 -14.06
C LEU A 206 3.45 6.87 -12.67
N LEU A 207 2.74 7.27 -11.62
CA LEU A 207 3.20 7.15 -10.24
C LEU A 207 3.35 5.70 -9.81
N ILE A 208 2.42 4.82 -10.21
CA ILE A 208 2.52 3.38 -9.95
C ILE A 208 3.76 2.81 -10.63
N LEU A 209 4.02 3.15 -11.90
CA LEU A 209 5.21 2.70 -12.62
C LEU A 209 6.49 3.18 -11.91
N LEU A 210 6.56 4.47 -11.58
CA LEU A 210 7.71 5.06 -10.90
C LEU A 210 7.97 4.38 -9.54
N PHE A 211 6.95 4.26 -8.70
CA PHE A 211 7.09 3.61 -7.40
C PHE A 211 7.35 2.12 -7.52
N SER A 212 6.88 1.46 -8.58
CA SER A 212 7.20 0.05 -8.85
C SER A 212 8.69 -0.12 -9.08
N PHE A 213 9.30 0.66 -9.96
CA PHE A 213 10.75 0.62 -10.16
C PHE A 213 11.52 0.99 -8.88
N PHE A 214 11.14 2.07 -8.22
CA PHE A 214 11.83 2.55 -7.01
C PHE A 214 11.82 1.52 -5.87
N SER A 215 10.66 0.90 -5.63
CA SER A 215 10.52 -0.09 -4.56
C SER A 215 11.27 -1.38 -4.81
N VAL A 216 11.42 -1.81 -6.07
CA VAL A 216 12.29 -2.95 -6.42
C VAL A 216 13.73 -2.65 -6.04
N PHE A 217 14.26 -1.46 -6.35
CA PHE A 217 15.63 -1.07 -5.99
C PHE A 217 15.86 -0.97 -4.48
N ILE A 218 14.86 -0.59 -3.69
CA ILE A 218 14.99 -0.55 -2.23
C ILE A 218 14.99 -1.97 -1.63
N MET A 219 14.16 -2.87 -2.17
CA MET A 219 14.02 -4.22 -1.62
C MET A 219 15.14 -5.16 -2.07
N LEU A 220 15.62 -4.99 -3.30
CA LEU A 220 16.71 -5.76 -3.87
C LEU A 220 17.91 -4.84 -4.06
N ASP A 221 18.86 -4.93 -3.14
CA ASP A 221 20.18 -4.39 -3.37
C ASP A 221 21.06 -5.47 -4.04
N PRO A 222 21.26 -5.40 -5.37
CA PRO A 222 22.03 -6.41 -6.08
C PRO A 222 23.50 -6.43 -5.63
N TYR A 223 24.01 -5.31 -5.13
CA TYR A 223 25.39 -5.21 -4.65
C TYR A 223 25.57 -5.97 -3.35
N ASP A 224 24.62 -5.82 -2.41
CA ASP A 224 24.64 -6.59 -1.17
C ASP A 224 24.44 -8.09 -1.42
N ILE A 225 23.51 -8.46 -2.31
CA ILE A 225 23.30 -9.87 -2.67
C ILE A 225 24.59 -10.47 -3.27
N ALA A 226 25.25 -9.74 -4.18
CA ALA A 226 26.51 -10.18 -4.77
C ALA A 226 27.63 -10.28 -3.73
N ASN A 227 27.75 -9.33 -2.81
CA ASN A 227 28.72 -9.36 -1.72
C ASN A 227 28.48 -10.51 -0.74
N HIS A 228 27.22 -10.87 -0.49
CA HIS A 228 26.87 -12.01 0.35
C HIS A 228 27.21 -13.34 -0.34
N LEU A 229 26.96 -13.45 -1.64
CA LEU A 229 27.32 -14.63 -2.43
C LEU A 229 28.84 -14.82 -2.55
N SER A 230 29.57 -13.74 -2.83
CA SER A 230 31.03 -13.79 -2.93
C SER A 230 31.69 -14.16 -1.60
N LYS A 231 31.17 -13.67 -0.46
CA LYS A 231 31.61 -14.09 0.88
C LYS A 231 31.34 -15.56 1.20
N GLN A 232 30.45 -16.21 0.45
CA GLN A 232 30.11 -17.62 0.59
C GLN A 232 30.74 -18.50 -0.50
N ASP A 233 31.72 -17.96 -1.25
CA ASP A 233 32.37 -18.63 -2.38
C ASP A 233 31.38 -19.19 -3.43
N ALA A 234 30.27 -18.47 -3.62
CA ALA A 234 29.24 -18.77 -4.61
C ALA A 234 29.36 -17.87 -5.85
N TYR A 235 29.13 -18.44 -7.04
CA TYR A 235 29.11 -17.74 -8.32
C TYR A 235 27.94 -18.15 -9.22
#